data_AF-X1W2I6-F1
#
_entry.id   AF-X1W2I6-F1
#
_cell.length_a   1.000
_cell.length_b   1.000
_cell.length_c   1.000
_cell.angle_alpha   90.00
_cell.angle_beta   90.00
_cell.angle_gamma   90.00
#
_symmetry.space_group_name_H-M   'P 1'
#
loop_
_entity.id
_entity.type
_entity.pdbx_description
1 polymer ?
#
loop_
_entity_poly.entity_id
_entity_poly.type
_entity_poly.pdbx_seq_one_letter_code
_entity_poly.pdbx_strand_id
1 'polypeptide(L)'
;TCRRKVERLLKYYKKTVAAIDDLVKIKILVELQVEALIQKLSVDIKTWKDKFYSPAYTGVPKISDTNIGAKGSLIINAEIGGTKASSKHICNSSDLRATLLAVLVSFWKYLMDERGCLSLIIFDDLQELFD
;
A
#
# COMPACT_ATOMS: atom_id res chain seq x y z
N THR A 1 -35.20 -14.41 38.40
CA THR A 1 -33.79 -13.98 38.43
C THR A 1 -33.09 -14.04 37.06
N CYS A 2 -33.49 -14.93 36.14
CA CYS A 2 -32.93 -14.99 34.77
C CYS A 2 -33.31 -13.82 33.86
N ARG A 3 -34.57 -13.33 33.88
CA ARG A 3 -35.04 -12.27 32.97
C ARG A 3 -34.25 -10.95 33.09
N ARG A 4 -33.96 -10.51 34.33
CA ARG A 4 -33.14 -9.31 34.58
C ARG A 4 -31.68 -9.45 34.12
N LYS A 5 -31.12 -10.67 34.09
CA LYS A 5 -29.77 -10.91 33.55
C LYS A 5 -29.76 -10.79 32.02
N VAL A 6 -30.77 -11.33 31.35
CA VAL A 6 -30.95 -11.23 29.89
C VAL A 6 -31.16 -9.78 29.45
N GLU A 7 -31.98 -9.02 30.18
CA GLU A 7 -32.21 -7.60 29.91
C GLU A 7 -30.93 -6.75 30.07
N ARG A 8 -30.09 -7.06 31.08
CA ARG A 8 -28.78 -6.41 31.24
C ARG A 8 -27.82 -6.76 30.10
N LEU A 9 -27.76 -8.02 29.69
CA LEU A 9 -26.94 -8.46 28.55
C LEU A 9 -27.35 -7.75 27.25
N LEU A 10 -28.64 -7.67 26.96
CA LEU A 10 -29.15 -6.93 25.79
C LEU A 10 -28.76 -5.45 25.82
N LYS A 11 -28.80 -4.82 27.00
CA LYS A 11 -28.37 -3.43 27.17
C LYS A 11 -26.88 -3.26 26.90
N TYR A 12 -26.05 -4.19 27.38
CA TYR A 12 -24.62 -4.18 27.09
C TYR A 12 -24.33 -4.42 25.61
N TYR A 13 -24.97 -5.40 24.97
CA TYR A 13 -24.80 -5.63 23.53
C TYR A 13 -25.18 -4.42 22.69
N LYS A 14 -26.30 -3.76 22.98
CA LYS A 14 -26.69 -2.52 22.27
C LYS A 14 -25.65 -1.42 22.42
N LYS A 15 -25.09 -1.24 23.63
CA LYS A 15 -24.03 -0.26 23.88
C LYS A 15 -22.74 -0.62 23.13
N THR A 16 -22.38 -1.90 23.11
CA THR A 16 -21.21 -2.40 22.37
C THR A 16 -21.37 -2.23 20.86
N VAL A 17 -22.54 -2.56 20.30
CA VAL A 17 -22.81 -2.36 18.87
C VAL A 17 -22.68 -0.90 18.47
N ALA A 18 -23.25 0.02 19.27
CA ALA A 18 -23.11 1.46 19.01
C ALA A 18 -21.63 1.91 19.05
N ALA A 19 -20.83 1.41 19.99
CA ALA A 19 -19.41 1.74 20.07
C ALA A 19 -18.58 1.11 18.92
N ILE A 20 -18.96 -0.07 18.42
CA ILE A 20 -18.31 -0.73 17.29
C ILE A 20 -18.62 -0.01 15.97
N ASP A 21 -19.83 0.52 15.81
CA ASP A 21 -20.23 1.25 14.60
C ASP A 21 -19.29 2.42 14.29
N ASP A 22 -18.85 3.15 15.30
CA ASP A 22 -17.90 4.24 15.14
C ASP A 22 -16.49 3.75 14.74
N LEU A 23 -16.05 2.59 15.27
CA LEU A 23 -14.79 1.95 14.85
C LEU A 23 -14.83 1.50 13.39
N VAL A 24 -15.97 0.99 12.93
CA VAL A 24 -16.16 0.59 11.53
C VAL A 24 -16.05 1.79 10.60
N LYS A 25 -16.64 2.94 10.96
CA LYS A 25 -16.52 4.18 10.18
C LYS A 25 -15.06 4.65 10.06
N ILE A 26 -14.29 4.59 11.15
CA ILE A 26 -12.87 4.95 11.13
C ILE A 26 -12.10 4.04 10.17
N LYS A 27 -12.35 2.73 10.19
CA LYS A 27 -11.70 1.79 9.28
C LYS A 27 -11.92 2.15 7.81
N ILE A 28 -13.16 2.46 7.44
CA ILE A 28 -13.51 2.86 6.06
C ILE A 28 -12.81 4.16 5.67
N LEU A 29 -12.76 5.14 6.56
CA LEU A 29 -12.06 6.41 6.30
C LEU A 29 -10.57 6.20 6.08
N VAL A 30 -9.93 5.35 6.88
CA VAL A 30 -8.51 4.99 6.71
C VAL A 30 -8.28 4.29 5.37
N GLU A 31 -9.12 3.32 5.01
CA GLU A 31 -9.03 2.61 3.72
C GLU A 31 -9.13 3.59 2.54
N LEU A 32 -10.09 4.52 2.57
CA LEU A 32 -10.26 5.55 1.54
C LEU A 32 -9.06 6.52 1.46
N GLN A 33 -8.52 6.95 2.60
CA GLN A 33 -7.36 7.84 2.62
C GLN A 33 -6.11 7.16 2.06
N VAL A 34 -5.91 5.89 2.40
CA VAL A 34 -4.79 5.09 1.90
C VAL A 34 -4.93 4.87 0.40
N GLU A 35 -6.12 4.52 -0.10
CA GLU A 35 -6.37 4.34 -1.53
C GLU A 35 -6.13 5.64 -2.31
N ALA A 36 -6.68 6.76 -1.83
CA ALA A 36 -6.49 8.07 -2.45
C ALA A 36 -5.00 8.49 -2.49
N LEU A 37 -4.26 8.20 -1.41
CA LEU A 37 -2.82 8.46 -1.36
C LEU A 37 -2.07 7.63 -2.39
N ILE A 38 -2.34 6.33 -2.50
CA ILE A 38 -1.68 5.46 -3.47
C ILE A 38 -1.98 5.90 -4.90
N GLN A 39 -3.23 6.29 -5.20
CA GLN A 39 -3.58 6.85 -6.51
C GLN A 39 -2.77 8.12 -6.81
N LYS A 40 -2.63 9.03 -5.84
CA LYS A 40 -1.80 10.25 -5.98
C LYS A 40 -0.33 9.92 -6.25
N LEU A 41 0.20 8.87 -5.62
CA LEU A 41 1.60 8.47 -5.76
C LEU A 41 1.88 7.65 -7.03
N SER A 42 0.87 7.04 -7.66
CA SER A 42 1.04 6.07 -8.77
C SER A 42 1.94 6.56 -9.91
N VAL A 43 1.79 7.82 -10.32
CA VAL A 43 2.58 8.45 -11.39
C VAL A 43 4.04 8.64 -10.96
N ASP A 44 4.26 9.11 -9.73
CA ASP A 44 5.60 9.32 -9.19
C ASP A 44 6.31 7.99 -8.97
N ILE A 45 5.60 6.96 -8.52
CA ILE A 45 6.13 5.59 -8.36
C ILE A 45 6.67 5.08 -9.69
N LYS A 46 5.89 5.21 -10.77
CA LYS A 46 6.34 4.77 -12.10
C LYS A 46 7.58 5.56 -12.54
N THR A 47 7.57 6.87 -12.33
CA THR A 47 8.68 7.76 -12.71
C THR A 47 9.96 7.41 -11.96
N TRP A 48 9.89 7.12 -10.66
CA TRP A 48 11.04 6.69 -9.86
C TRP A 48 11.50 5.28 -10.21
N LYS A 49 10.56 4.37 -10.46
CA LYS A 49 10.89 3.00 -10.87
C LYS A 49 11.72 2.99 -12.16
N ASP A 50 11.30 3.74 -13.17
CA ASP A 50 11.99 3.84 -14.45
C ASP A 50 13.40 4.48 -14.31
N LYS A 51 13.64 5.25 -13.24
CA LYS A 51 14.97 5.77 -12.90
C LYS A 51 15.86 4.75 -12.18
N PHE A 52 15.28 3.90 -11.33
CA PHE A 52 16.03 2.91 -10.55
C PHE A 52 16.37 1.65 -11.34
N TYR A 53 15.49 1.25 -12.25
CA TYR A 53 15.66 0.00 -12.98
C TYR A 53 15.14 0.12 -14.40
N SER A 54 16.03 -0.15 -15.35
CA SER A 54 15.68 -0.29 -16.76
C SER A 54 15.92 -1.74 -17.19
N PRO A 55 14.90 -2.46 -17.67
CA PRO A 55 15.06 -3.84 -18.07
C PRO A 55 15.92 -3.96 -19.34
N ALA A 56 16.75 -5.01 -19.37
CA ALA A 56 17.70 -5.23 -20.47
C ALA A 56 17.07 -5.61 -21.82
N TYR A 57 15.80 -6.02 -21.86
CA TYR A 57 15.12 -6.49 -23.07
C TYR A 57 13.65 -6.03 -23.16
N THR A 58 13.15 -5.85 -24.38
CA THR A 58 11.76 -5.50 -24.66
C THR A 58 10.84 -6.71 -24.56
N GLY A 59 9.84 -6.66 -23.68
CA GLY A 59 8.89 -7.77 -23.49
C GLY A 59 8.85 -8.36 -22.09
N VAL A 60 9.64 -7.80 -21.15
CA VAL A 60 9.46 -8.09 -19.72
C VAL A 60 8.12 -7.55 -19.20
N PRO A 61 7.56 -8.18 -18.15
CA PRO A 61 6.40 -7.65 -17.46
C PRO A 61 6.65 -6.22 -16.98
N LYS A 62 5.68 -5.34 -17.22
CA LYS A 62 5.71 -3.96 -16.73
C LYS A 62 4.75 -3.82 -15.58
N ILE A 63 5.17 -3.11 -14.55
CA ILE A 63 4.29 -2.83 -13.42
C ILE A 63 3.20 -1.90 -13.91
N SER A 64 1.96 -2.38 -13.76
CA SER A 64 0.77 -1.71 -14.23
C SER A 64 0.13 -0.91 -13.11
N ASP A 65 0.03 -1.50 -11.92
CA ASP A 65 -0.67 -0.90 -10.78
C ASP A 65 0.03 -1.24 -9.45
N THR A 66 0.03 -0.28 -8.53
CA THR A 66 0.40 -0.48 -7.12
C THR A 66 -0.81 -0.15 -6.26
N ASN A 67 -1.18 -1.05 -5.34
CA ASN A 67 -2.35 -0.90 -4.47
C ASN A 67 -2.03 -1.44 -3.06
N ILE A 68 -2.87 -1.14 -2.09
CA ILE A 68 -2.78 -1.67 -0.73
C ILE A 68 -3.96 -2.62 -0.49
N GLY A 69 -3.66 -3.87 -0.17
CA GLY A 69 -4.63 -4.91 0.12
C GLY A 69 -5.25 -4.81 1.51
N ALA A 70 -6.30 -5.60 1.74
CA ALA A 70 -6.89 -5.78 3.06
C ALA A 70 -5.79 -6.25 4.03
N LYS A 71 -5.54 -5.45 5.09
CA LYS A 71 -4.45 -5.57 6.08
C LYS A 71 -3.15 -4.81 5.76
N GLY A 72 -3.15 -3.87 4.82
CA GLY A 72 -1.99 -3.00 4.59
C GLY A 72 -0.87 -3.65 3.77
N SER A 73 -1.15 -4.75 3.08
CA SER A 73 -0.16 -5.41 2.22
C SER A 73 0.02 -4.63 0.92
N LEU A 74 1.27 -4.37 0.53
CA LEU A 74 1.56 -3.78 -0.77
C LEU A 74 1.30 -4.83 -1.87
N ILE A 75 0.33 -4.53 -2.73
CA ILE A 75 -0.01 -5.32 -3.92
C ILE A 75 0.60 -4.60 -5.12
N ILE A 76 1.50 -5.29 -5.82
CA ILE A 76 2.10 -4.80 -7.06
C ILE A 76 1.62 -5.72 -8.16
N ASN A 77 0.92 -5.17 -9.15
CA ASN A 77 0.48 -5.90 -10.32
C ASN A 77 1.41 -5.58 -11.49
N ALA A 78 1.69 -6.59 -12.30
CA ALA A 78 2.42 -6.43 -13.53
C ALA A 78 1.62 -6.96 -14.72
N GLU A 79 1.91 -6.42 -15.89
CA GLU A 79 1.26 -6.73 -17.14
C GLU A 79 2.30 -7.19 -18.16
N ILE A 80 2.02 -8.31 -18.81
CA ILE A 80 2.79 -8.82 -19.94
C ILE A 80 1.82 -9.27 -21.03
N GLY A 81 2.00 -8.78 -22.25
CA GLY A 81 1.18 -9.17 -23.40
C GLY A 81 -0.34 -8.99 -23.20
N GLY A 82 -0.75 -7.95 -22.44
CA GLY A 82 -2.17 -7.68 -22.15
C GLY A 82 -2.76 -8.48 -20.98
N THR A 83 -1.99 -9.36 -20.35
CA THR A 83 -2.42 -10.12 -19.16
C THR A 83 -1.88 -9.47 -17.89
N LYS A 84 -2.77 -9.05 -16.99
CA LYS A 84 -2.41 -8.58 -15.64
C LYS A 84 -2.30 -9.75 -14.66
N ALA A 85 -1.19 -9.83 -13.94
CA ALA A 85 -0.99 -10.81 -12.88
C ALA A 85 -0.23 -10.19 -11.70
N SER A 86 -0.21 -10.89 -10.57
CA SER A 86 0.61 -10.50 -9.43
C SER A 86 2.09 -10.49 -9.83
N SER A 87 2.75 -9.36 -9.62
CA SER A 87 4.15 -9.15 -9.98
C SER A 87 5.09 -10.17 -9.33
N LYS A 88 4.72 -10.73 -8.16
CA LYS A 88 5.50 -11.78 -7.48
C LYS A 88 5.71 -13.05 -8.32
N HIS A 89 4.84 -13.30 -9.30
CA HIS A 89 4.91 -14.51 -10.12
C HIS A 89 5.60 -14.31 -11.46
N ILE A 90 5.76 -13.06 -11.92
CA ILE A 90 6.21 -12.77 -13.28
C ILE A 90 7.37 -11.77 -13.36
N CYS A 91 7.53 -10.86 -12.39
CA CYS A 91 8.62 -9.90 -12.38
C CYS A 91 9.91 -10.50 -11.81
N ASN A 92 11.05 -9.97 -12.27
CA ASN A 92 12.35 -10.20 -11.65
C ASN A 92 12.37 -9.63 -10.21
N SER A 93 13.06 -10.30 -9.30
CA SER A 93 13.37 -9.80 -7.95
C SER A 93 13.93 -8.38 -7.94
N SER A 94 14.85 -8.03 -8.85
CA SER A 94 15.42 -6.68 -8.94
C SER A 94 14.36 -5.64 -9.36
N ASP A 95 13.45 -6.01 -10.27
CA ASP A 95 12.33 -5.16 -10.71
C ASP A 95 11.34 -4.90 -9.56
N LEU A 96 11.04 -5.94 -8.76
CA LEU A 96 10.20 -5.82 -7.57
C LEU A 96 10.83 -4.92 -6.50
N ARG A 97 12.13 -5.07 -6.25
CA ARG A 97 12.85 -4.27 -5.26
C ARG A 97 13.01 -2.81 -5.70
N ALA A 98 13.29 -2.57 -6.98
CA ALA A 98 13.26 -1.22 -7.57
C ALA A 98 11.91 -0.54 -7.36
N THR A 99 10.83 -1.31 -7.48
CA THR A 99 9.47 -0.81 -7.31
C THR A 99 9.16 -0.50 -5.86
N LEU A 100 9.60 -1.36 -4.93
CA LEU A 100 9.49 -1.07 -3.51
C LEU A 100 10.23 0.23 -3.14
N LEU A 101 11.44 0.42 -3.67
CA LEU A 101 12.21 1.64 -3.48
C LEU A 101 11.50 2.86 -4.09
N ALA A 102 10.91 2.71 -5.27
CA ALA A 102 10.13 3.76 -5.92
C ALA A 102 8.92 4.17 -5.07
N VAL A 103 8.22 3.22 -4.45
CA VAL A 103 7.13 3.50 -3.50
C VAL A 103 7.65 4.30 -2.30
N LEU A 104 8.75 3.87 -1.69
CA LEU A 104 9.35 4.54 -0.54
C LEU A 104 9.74 5.99 -0.87
N VAL A 105 10.45 6.22 -1.98
CA VAL A 105 10.92 7.56 -2.38
C VAL A 105 9.76 8.46 -2.80
N SER A 106 8.74 7.91 -3.47
CA SER A 106 7.53 8.66 -3.82
C SER A 106 6.77 9.11 -2.58
N PHE A 107 6.62 8.21 -1.60
CA PHE A 107 5.97 8.55 -0.34
C PHE A 107 6.78 9.56 0.48
N TRP A 108 8.10 9.41 0.52
CA TRP A 108 8.98 10.37 1.17
C TRP A 108 8.87 11.76 0.56
N LYS A 109 8.92 11.86 -0.78
CA LYS A 109 8.73 13.12 -1.50
C LYS A 109 7.39 13.76 -1.15
N TYR A 110 6.31 12.96 -1.13
CA TYR A 110 5.00 13.43 -0.70
C TYR A 110 5.00 13.96 0.75
N LEU A 111 5.66 13.27 1.69
CA LEU A 111 5.77 13.76 3.06
C LEU A 111 6.58 15.05 3.18
N MET A 112 7.62 15.20 2.36
CA MET A 112 8.40 16.43 2.26
C MET A 112 7.55 17.59 1.73
N ASP A 113 6.82 17.38 0.63
CA ASP A 113 6.02 18.41 -0.01
C ASP A 113 4.83 18.86 0.86
N GLU A 114 4.16 17.92 1.56
CA GLU A 114 2.95 18.21 2.34
C GLU A 114 3.24 18.60 3.80
N ARG A 115 4.31 18.07 4.40
CA ARG A 115 4.58 18.25 5.83
C ARG A 115 5.92 18.92 6.13
N GLY A 116 6.86 18.96 5.18
CA GLY A 116 8.17 19.60 5.36
C GLY A 116 9.06 18.99 6.46
N CYS A 117 8.71 17.80 6.97
CA CYS A 117 9.29 17.27 8.22
C CYS A 117 10.50 16.35 8.03
N LEU A 118 10.73 15.78 6.84
CA LEU A 118 11.61 14.61 6.67
C LEU A 118 12.77 14.90 5.71
N SER A 119 13.74 15.70 6.15
CA SER A 119 14.80 16.23 5.29
C SER A 119 15.92 15.24 4.92
N LEU A 120 16.01 14.10 5.60
CA LEU A 120 17.09 13.12 5.43
C LEU A 120 16.54 11.69 5.40
N ILE A 121 16.95 10.92 4.39
CA ILE A 121 16.85 9.46 4.38
C ILE A 121 18.27 8.89 4.42
N ILE A 122 18.47 7.91 5.27
CA ILE A 122 19.67 7.07 5.27
C ILE A 122 19.26 5.71 4.70
N PHE A 123 19.93 5.30 3.63
CA PHE A 123 19.79 3.96 3.07
C PHE A 123 20.95 3.12 3.58
N ASP A 124 20.63 2.01 4.23
CA ASP A 124 21.61 1.05 4.72
C ASP A 124 21.66 -0.14 3.75
N ASP A 125 22.84 -0.42 3.21
CA ASP A 125 23.14 -1.52 2.27
C ASP A 125 22.13 -1.73 1.12
N LEU A 126 21.73 -0.63 0.47
CA LEU A 126 20.79 -0.67 -0.64
C LEU A 126 21.29 -1.52 -1.83
N GLN A 127 22.59 -1.75 -1.94
CA GLN A 127 23.22 -2.48 -3.04
C GLN A 127 22.84 -3.97 -3.02
N GLU A 128 22.57 -4.58 -1.86
CA GLU A 128 22.13 -5.98 -1.78
C GLU A 128 20.73 -6.21 -2.42
N LEU A 129 19.99 -5.13 -2.65
CA LEU A 129 18.68 -5.18 -3.28
C LEU A 129 18.77 -5.32 -4.80
N PHE A 130 19.90 -5.05 -5.44
CA PHE A 130 20.00 -5.09 -6.90
C PHE A 130 21.05 -6.11 -7.32
N ASP A 131 20.66 -6.98 -8.26
CA ASP A 131 21.55 -7.88 -9.00
C ASP A 131 22.05 -7.17 -10.27
#